data_AF-A0A939MBP2-F1
#
_entry.id   AF-A0A939MBP2-F1
#
_cell.length_a   1.000
_cell.length_b   1.000
_cell.length_c   1.000
_cell.angle_alpha   90.00
_cell.angle_beta   90.00
_cell.angle_gamma   90.00
#
_symmetry.space_group_name_H-M   'P 1'
#
loop_
_entity.id
_entity.type
_entity.pdbx_description
1 polymer ?
#
loop_
_entity_poly.entity_id
_entity_poly.type
_entity_poly.pdbx_seq_one_letter_code
_entity_poly.pdbx_strand_id
1 'polypeptide(L)' 'MVALDEIERNAAQAQLKRLEGLVEDIRKALGGPSNASEKVAWLRELLAVQGYRVDGH' A
#
# COMPACT_ATOMS: atom_id res chain seq x y z
N MET A 1 -13.10 9.04 28.91
CA MET A 1 -13.17 7.60 28.59
C MET A 1 -13.49 7.54 27.11
N VAL A 2 -12.53 7.23 26.24
CA VAL A 2 -12.78 7.20 24.79
C VAL A 2 -13.58 5.95 24.49
N ALA A 3 -14.72 6.10 23.80
CA ALA A 3 -15.56 4.96 23.47
C ALA A 3 -14.80 4.04 22.51
N LEU A 4 -14.92 2.72 22.69
CA LEU A 4 -14.35 1.72 21.77
C LEU A 4 -14.70 2.03 20.30
N ASP A 5 -15.90 2.56 20.06
CA ASP A 5 -16.38 3.05 18.77
C ASP A 5 -15.46 4.11 18.14
N GLU A 6 -14.97 5.08 18.93
CA GLU A 6 -14.04 6.12 18.45
C GLU A 6 -12.66 5.53 18.13
N ILE A 7 -12.22 4.51 18.87
CA ILE A 7 -10.94 3.84 18.63
C ILE A 7 -11.03 3.02 17.33
N GLU A 8 -12.11 2.28 17.13
CA GLU A 8 -12.35 1.49 15.92
C GLU A 8 -12.46 2.37 14.69
N ARG A 9 -13.18 3.50 14.80
CA ARG A 9 -13.34 4.46 13.70
C ARG A 9 -12.02 5.13 13.33
N ASN A 10 -11.22 5.53 14.33
CA ASN A 10 -9.88 6.08 14.10
C ASN A 10 -8.93 5.05 13.48
N ALA A 11 -8.97 3.80 13.93
CA ALA A 11 -8.18 2.72 13.36
C ALA A 11 -8.57 2.44 11.89
N ALA A 12 -9.87 2.44 11.58
CA ALA A 12 -10.38 2.28 10.23
C ALA A 12 -9.96 3.44 9.31
N GLN A 13 -10.02 4.69 9.78
CA GLN A 13 -9.58 5.85 9.00
C GLN A 13 -8.06 5.85 8.79
N ALA A 14 -7.28 5.47 9.79
CA ALA A 14 -5.83 5.34 9.66
C ALA A 14 -5.44 4.21 8.68
N GLN A 15 -6.22 3.13 8.65
CA GLN A 15 -6.04 2.04 7.69
C GLN A 15 -6.41 2.48 6.27
N LEU A 16 -7.52 3.20 6.10
CA LEU A 16 -7.97 3.72 4.82
C LEU A 16 -6.90 4.64 4.21
N LYS A 17 -6.38 5.59 5.00
CA LYS A 17 -5.36 6.54 4.55
C LYS A 17 -4.06 5.85 4.13
N ARG A 18 -3.67 4.77 4.82
CA ARG A 18 -2.53 3.93 4.42
C ARG A 18 -2.80 3.23 3.08
N LEU A 19 -4.01 2.71 2.88
CA LEU A 19 -4.40 2.05 1.65
C LEU A 19 -4.41 3.03 0.46
N GLU A 20 -4.93 4.23 0.65
CA GLU A 20 -4.93 5.29 -0.37
C GLU A 20 -3.50 5.65 -0.80
N GLY A 21 -2.59 5.84 0.16
CA GLY A 21 -1.18 6.10 -0.13
C GLY A 21 -0.52 4.97 -0.92
N LEU A 22 -0.76 3.70 -0.52
CA LEU A 22 -0.27 2.53 -1.24
C LEU A 22 -0.76 2.51 -2.70
N VAL A 23 -2.03 2.82 -2.96
CA VAL A 23 -2.59 2.86 -4.31
C VAL A 23 -1.93 3.96 -5.15
N GLU A 24 -1.70 5.14 -4.57
CA GLU A 24 -1.00 6.22 -5.26
C GLU A 24 0.44 5.86 -5.61
N ASP A 25 1.15 5.21 -4.70
CA ASP A 25 2.52 4.74 -4.91
C ASP A 25 2.60 3.66 -6.00
N ILE A 26 1.66 2.70 -6.00
CA ILE A 26 1.52 1.71 -7.08
C ILE A 26 1.24 2.40 -8.42
N ARG A 27 0.37 3.42 -8.44
CA ARG A 27 0.05 4.17 -9.66
C ARG A 27 1.28 4.89 -10.22
N LYS A 28 2.09 5.51 -9.36
CA LYS A 28 3.36 6.13 -9.75
C LYS A 28 4.34 5.09 -10.28
N ALA A 29 4.42 3.92 -9.63
CA ALA A 29 5.25 2.80 -10.07
C ALA A 29 4.85 2.26 -11.45
N LEU A 30 3.55 2.20 -11.73
CA LEU A 30 3.04 1.78 -13.04
C LEU A 30 3.21 2.84 -14.12
N GLY A 31 3.26 4.13 -13.77
CA GLY A 31 3.44 5.25 -14.70
C GLY A 31 4.88 5.54 -15.12
N GLY A 32 5.88 5.04 -14.38
CA GLY A 32 7.29 5.36 -14.61
C GLY A 32 8.00 4.54 -15.70
N PRO A 33 8.33 3.24 -15.47
CA PRO A 33 9.16 2.46 -16.40
C PRO A 33 8.42 2.06 -17.68
N SER A 34 9.11 1.89 -18.82
CA SER A 34 8.51 1.25 -20.02
C SER A 34 8.59 -0.29 -19.97
N ASN A 35 9.48 -0.85 -19.13
CA ASN A 35 9.74 -2.27 -19.04
C ASN A 35 8.90 -2.93 -17.93
N ALA A 36 8.14 -3.98 -18.30
CA ALA A 36 7.28 -4.71 -17.39
C ALA A 36 8.04 -5.39 -16.24
N SER A 37 9.24 -5.91 -16.50
CA SER A 37 10.04 -6.58 -15.45
C SER A 37 10.52 -5.60 -14.37
N GLU A 38 10.92 -4.39 -14.77
CA GLU A 38 11.32 -3.35 -13.82
C GLU A 38 10.13 -2.85 -13.00
N LYS A 39 8.93 -2.73 -13.60
CA LYS A 39 7.70 -2.42 -12.86
C LYS A 39 7.40 -3.45 -11.78
N VAL A 40 7.51 -4.73 -12.12
CA VAL A 40 7.23 -5.82 -11.16
C VAL A 40 8.26 -5.83 -10.04
N ALA A 41 9.54 -5.60 -10.33
CA ALA A 41 10.58 -5.48 -9.32
C ALA A 41 10.31 -4.29 -8.38
N TRP A 42 9.93 -3.13 -8.93
CA TRP A 42 9.67 -1.93 -8.14
C TRP A 42 8.40 -2.06 -7.28
N LEU A 43 7.34 -2.65 -7.81
CA LEU A 43 6.12 -2.95 -7.05
C LEU A 43 6.38 -3.96 -5.93
N ARG A 44 7.22 -4.97 -6.14
CA ARG A 44 7.60 -5.93 -5.10
C ARG A 44 8.35 -5.26 -3.96
N GLU A 45 9.30 -4.39 -4.27
CA GLU A 45 10.04 -3.62 -3.26
C GLU A 45 9.10 -2.70 -2.47
N LEU A 46 8.21 -1.98 -3.17
CA LEU A 46 7.24 -1.07 -2.56
C LEU A 46 6.27 -1.77 -1.61
N LEU A 47 5.76 -2.95 -2.01
CA LEU A 47 4.90 -3.78 -1.19
C LEU A 47 5.63 -4.38 0.02
N ALA A 48 6.90 -4.79 -0.16
CA ALA A 48 7.72 -5.33 0.92
C ALA A 48 8.03 -4.29 2.01
N VAL A 49 8.29 -3.03 1.64
CA VAL A 49 8.49 -1.91 2.59
C VAL A 49 7.26 -1.71 3.48
N GLN A 50 6.06 -1.98 2.95
CA GLN A 50 4.80 -1.87 3.69
C GLN A 50 4.39 -3.17 4.41
N GLY A 51 5.25 -4.21 4.39
CA GLY A 51 5.03 -5.48 5.08
C GLY A 51 4.08 -6.44 4.35
N TYR A 52 3.71 -6.14 3.10
CA TYR A 52 2.92 -7.05 2.28
C TYR A 52 3.81 -8.14 1.69
N ARG A 53 3.38 -9.40 1.83
CA ARG A 53 4.01 -10.52 1.12
C ARG A 53 3.47 -10.56 -0.30
N VAL A 54 4.36 -10.39 -1.27
CA VAL A 54 4.05 -10.65 -2.67
C VAL A 54 4.33 -12.12 -2.94
N ASP A 55 3.27 -12.93 -3.09
CA ASP A 55 3.42 -14.30 -3.55
C ASP A 55 3.82 -14.28 -5.03
N GLY A 56 4.83 -15.09 -5.37
CA GLY A 56 5.54 -14.99 -6.63
C GLY A 56 5.15 -16.02 -7.69
N HIS A 57 3.95 -16.59 -7.58
CA HIS A 57 3.46 -17.63 -8.49
C HIS A 57 3.11 -17.08 -9.88
#